data_AF-A0A510JAH8-F1
#
_entry.id   AF-A0A510JAH8-F1
#
_cell.length_a   1.000
_cell.length_b   1.000
_cell.length_c   1.000
_cell.angle_alpha   90.00
_cell.angle_beta   90.00
_cell.angle_gamma   90.00
#
_symmetry.space_group_name_H-M   'P 1'
#
loop_
_entity.id
_entity.type
_entity.pdbx_description
1 polymer ?
#
loop_
_entity_poly.entity_id
_entity_poly.type
_entity_poly.pdbx_seq_one_letter_code
_entity_poly.pdbx_strand_id
1 'polypeptide(L)'
;MKKLLLAAILALGVQSFSCEFMKNPDLLLGRVIDKLKSEKKTNDIFCDSDELKMAYYIIDNGDYNLNIGIKLGINPQTTNNDFRNDFYKKLTEYTNVLKNVDKKNLNGLPLPDKEVLRFYGYVEPEKNFFYIGKYEYDRKTNKYKMVVNSQGKTIFDQMGLFTGVNVEYSDEIVF
;
A
#
# COMPACT_ATOMS: atom_id res chain seq x y z
N MET A 1 -6.46 -27.57 -3.66
CA MET A 1 -6.26 -26.13 -3.40
C MET A 1 -4.76 -25.86 -3.41
N LYS A 2 -4.26 -24.91 -4.22
CA LYS A 2 -2.83 -24.59 -4.28
C LYS A 2 -2.47 -23.71 -3.08
N LYS A 3 -1.54 -24.17 -2.23
CA LYS A 3 -1.00 -23.40 -1.10
C LYS A 3 -0.18 -22.21 -1.63
N LEU A 4 -0.10 -21.14 -0.85
CA LEU A 4 0.73 -19.98 -1.17
C LEU A 4 2.22 -20.37 -1.14
N LEU A 5 2.89 -20.24 -2.28
CA LEU A 5 4.33 -20.49 -2.42
C LEU A 5 5.09 -19.20 -2.05
N LEU A 6 5.42 -19.05 -0.76
CA LEU A 6 6.16 -17.90 -0.21
C LEU A 6 7.69 -17.98 -0.39
N ALA A 7 8.20 -19.01 -1.06
CA ALA A 7 9.62 -19.29 -1.13
C ALA A 7 10.33 -18.40 -2.18
N ALA A 8 10.54 -17.11 -1.88
CA ALA A 8 11.71 -16.30 -2.32
C ALA A 8 11.58 -14.76 -2.22
N ILE A 9 10.55 -14.17 -1.60
CA ILE A 9 10.48 -12.70 -1.45
C ILE A 9 10.69 -12.34 0.01
N LEU A 10 11.95 -12.10 0.40
CA LEU A 10 12.28 -11.67 1.76
C LEU A 10 13.26 -10.50 1.71
N ALA A 11 12.72 -9.28 1.64
CA ALA A 11 13.33 -8.15 2.32
C ALA A 11 12.87 -8.25 3.78
N LEU A 12 13.66 -8.92 4.62
CA LEU A 12 13.30 -9.20 6.02
C LEU A 12 13.35 -7.90 6.83
N GLY A 13 12.20 -7.27 7.06
CA GLY A 13 12.03 -6.31 8.14
C GLY A 13 11.27 -6.95 9.30
N VAL A 14 11.77 -6.79 10.53
CA VAL A 14 11.11 -7.23 11.76
C VAL A 14 10.30 -6.06 12.30
N GLN A 15 8.98 -6.20 12.45
CA GLN A 15 8.12 -5.11 12.89
C GLN A 15 7.77 -5.19 14.39
N SER A 16 7.90 -4.06 15.10
CA SER A 16 7.40 -3.86 16.48
C SER A 16 5.90 -3.52 16.46
N PHE A 17 5.18 -3.80 17.56
CA PHE A 17 3.72 -3.89 17.58
C PHE A 17 2.95 -2.58 17.82
N SER A 18 3.62 -1.45 18.03
CA SER A 18 2.94 -0.17 18.28
C SER A 18 3.48 0.92 17.38
N CYS A 19 2.79 1.20 16.28
CA CYS A 19 3.07 2.33 15.41
C CYS A 19 1.88 3.30 15.40
N GLU A 20 2.19 4.59 15.31
CA GLU A 20 1.18 5.66 15.30
C GLU A 20 1.14 6.37 13.95
N PHE A 21 0.06 7.07 13.67
CA PHE A 21 0.05 8.03 12.56
C PHE A 21 0.95 9.22 12.89
N MET A 22 1.47 9.88 11.84
CA MET A 22 2.25 11.11 11.98
C MET A 22 1.53 12.13 12.87
N LYS A 23 2.30 12.76 13.76
CA LYS A 23 1.82 13.84 14.63
C LYS A 23 1.72 15.14 13.83
N ASN A 24 0.64 15.89 14.05
CA ASN A 24 0.39 17.19 13.39
C ASN A 24 0.40 17.13 11.86
N PRO A 25 -0.42 16.27 11.22
CA PRO A 25 -0.54 16.26 9.77
C PRO A 25 -1.12 17.58 9.26
N ASP A 26 -0.82 17.93 8.00
CA ASP A 26 -1.53 19.02 7.33
C ASP A 26 -3.03 18.70 7.16
N LEU A 27 -3.80 19.66 6.66
CA LEU A 27 -5.25 19.53 6.59
C LEU A 27 -5.71 18.36 5.70
N LEU A 28 -5.05 18.12 4.57
CA LEU A 28 -5.42 17.04 3.67
C LEU A 28 -5.06 15.69 4.30
N LEU A 29 -3.83 15.56 4.79
CA LEU A 29 -3.36 14.33 5.41
C LEU A 29 -4.16 14.00 6.67
N GLY A 30 -4.53 15.02 7.46
CA GLY A 30 -5.43 14.87 8.60
C GLY A 30 -6.78 14.27 8.19
N ARG A 31 -7.39 14.78 7.12
CA ARG A 31 -8.64 14.22 6.58
C ARG A 31 -8.48 12.78 6.09
N VAL A 32 -7.35 12.44 5.46
CA VAL A 32 -7.04 11.05 5.06
C VAL A 32 -6.96 10.15 6.28
N ILE A 33 -6.20 10.55 7.30
CA ILE A 33 -6.04 9.79 8.55
C ILE A 33 -7.38 9.62 9.27
N ASP A 34 -8.19 10.68 9.35
CA ASP A 34 -9.51 10.63 9.98
C ASP A 34 -10.48 9.73 9.20
N LYS A 35 -10.38 9.74 7.87
CA LYS A 35 -11.14 8.81 7.03
C LYS A 35 -10.73 7.36 7.28
N LEU A 36 -9.44 7.07 7.35
CA LEU A 36 -8.93 5.73 7.69
C LEU A 36 -9.40 5.27 9.08
N LYS A 37 -9.37 6.15 10.07
CA LYS A 37 -9.85 5.86 11.43
C LYS A 37 -11.35 5.60 11.47
N SER A 38 -12.15 6.48 10.85
CA SER A 38 -13.61 6.36 10.86
C SER A 38 -14.12 5.14 10.10
N GLU A 39 -13.40 4.70 9.06
CA GLU A 39 -13.69 3.46 8.33
C GLU A 39 -13.05 2.21 8.95
N LYS A 40 -12.46 2.33 10.17
CA LYS A 40 -11.82 1.24 10.93
C LYS A 40 -10.68 0.54 10.17
N LYS A 41 -9.96 1.28 9.33
CA LYS A 41 -8.85 0.78 8.49
C LYS A 41 -7.47 0.92 9.13
N THR A 42 -7.40 1.42 10.36
CA THR A 42 -6.13 1.67 11.07
C THR A 42 -5.24 0.42 11.18
N ASN A 43 -5.81 -0.77 11.39
CA ASN A 43 -5.05 -2.01 11.60
C ASN A 43 -4.47 -2.60 10.31
N ASP A 44 -5.00 -2.17 9.17
CA ASP A 44 -4.54 -2.53 7.85
C ASP A 44 -3.40 -1.61 7.37
N ILE A 45 -3.11 -0.51 8.06
CA ILE A 45 -2.03 0.39 7.67
C ILE A 45 -0.69 -0.22 8.07
N PHE A 46 0.18 -0.38 7.07
CA PHE A 46 1.56 -0.84 7.24
C PHE A 46 2.33 0.15 8.12
N CYS A 47 3.22 -0.35 8.99
CA CYS A 47 4.16 0.52 9.70
C CYS A 47 5.53 0.37 9.07
N ASP A 48 6.15 1.49 8.77
CA ASP A 48 7.51 1.53 8.23
C ASP A 48 8.59 1.32 9.29
N SER A 49 9.85 1.44 8.90
CA SER A 49 11.01 1.31 9.78
C SER A 49 11.05 2.30 10.93
N ASP A 50 10.37 3.45 10.80
CA ASP A 50 10.36 4.52 11.79
C ASP A 50 9.21 4.38 12.80
N GLU A 51 8.55 3.22 12.81
CA GLU A 51 7.37 2.93 13.64
C GLU A 51 6.22 3.92 13.35
N LEU A 52 6.12 4.40 12.11
CA LEU A 52 5.03 5.25 11.64
C LEU A 52 4.08 4.45 10.76
N LYS A 53 2.77 4.61 11.02
CA LYS A 53 1.74 4.17 10.07
C LYS A 53 1.93 4.93 8.77
N MET A 54 2.09 4.18 7.69
CA MET A 54 2.29 4.72 6.35
C MET A 54 1.01 5.37 5.84
N ALA A 55 0.79 6.61 6.27
CA ALA A 55 -0.15 7.58 5.74
C ALA A 55 0.56 8.93 5.88
N TYR A 56 1.37 9.28 4.88
CA TYR A 56 2.21 10.47 4.85
C TYR A 56 2.66 10.76 3.41
N TYR A 57 3.44 11.82 3.24
CA TYR A 57 3.97 12.19 1.93
C TYR A 57 5.37 11.65 1.72
N ILE A 58 5.66 11.19 0.49
CA ILE A 58 7.01 10.85 0.03
C ILE A 58 7.35 11.79 -1.11
N ILE A 59 8.54 12.40 -1.02
CA ILE A 59 9.11 13.18 -2.11
C ILE A 59 9.90 12.22 -3.00
N ASP A 60 9.49 12.08 -4.24
CA ASP A 60 10.15 11.20 -5.21
C ASP A 60 10.31 11.93 -6.54
N ASN A 61 11.55 12.06 -7.02
CA ASN A 61 11.90 12.81 -8.23
C ASN A 61 11.32 14.24 -8.29
N GLY A 62 11.19 14.89 -7.13
CA GLY A 62 10.61 16.23 -6.99
C GLY A 62 9.08 16.26 -6.97
N ASP A 63 8.40 15.13 -7.18
CA ASP A 63 6.96 15.01 -6.95
C ASP A 63 6.68 14.83 -5.46
N TYR A 64 5.64 15.52 -4.97
CA TYR A 64 5.13 15.40 -3.61
C TYR A 64 3.92 14.46 -3.59
N ASN A 65 4.14 13.21 -3.17
CA ASN A 65 3.17 12.12 -3.34
C ASN A 65 2.53 11.73 -2.01
N LEU A 66 1.21 11.67 -1.94
CA LEU A 66 0.49 11.12 -0.79
C LEU A 66 0.55 9.59 -0.85
N ASN A 67 1.06 8.95 0.20
CA ASN A 67 1.25 7.51 0.26
C ASN A 67 0.40 6.89 1.38
N ILE A 68 -0.28 5.79 1.07
CA ILE A 68 -0.91 4.90 2.05
C ILE A 68 -0.32 3.50 1.89
N GLY A 69 0.34 2.98 2.91
CA GLY A 69 0.84 1.62 2.98
C GLY A 69 -0.20 0.67 3.56
N ILE A 70 -0.47 -0.42 2.85
CA ILE A 70 -1.57 -1.34 3.11
C ILE A 70 -0.98 -2.73 3.33
N LYS A 71 -1.29 -3.29 4.50
CA LYS A 71 -0.89 -4.63 4.93
C LYS A 71 -1.94 -5.66 4.47
N LEU A 72 -1.47 -6.72 3.82
CA LEU A 72 -2.24 -7.91 3.45
C LEU A 72 -1.76 -9.07 4.31
N GLY A 73 -2.63 -9.54 5.22
CA GLY A 73 -2.29 -10.62 6.15
C GLY A 73 -2.18 -11.97 5.44
N ILE A 74 -1.09 -12.69 5.73
CA ILE A 74 -0.81 -14.02 5.22
C ILE A 74 -0.52 -14.92 6.41
N ASN A 75 -1.20 -16.06 6.47
CA ASN A 75 -0.95 -17.12 7.44
C ASN A 75 -0.78 -18.47 6.72
N PRO A 76 -0.41 -19.55 7.43
CA PRO A 76 -0.21 -20.86 6.81
C PRO A 76 -1.42 -21.46 6.09
N GLN A 77 -2.63 -20.92 6.33
CA GLN A 77 -3.88 -21.35 5.73
C GLN A 77 -4.28 -20.49 4.52
N THR A 78 -3.64 -19.33 4.29
CA THR A 78 -3.93 -18.45 3.17
C THR A 78 -3.64 -19.15 1.83
N THR A 79 -4.64 -19.24 0.96
CA THR A 79 -4.47 -19.75 -0.40
C THR A 79 -4.16 -18.62 -1.40
N ASN A 80 -3.70 -18.98 -2.61
CA ASN A 80 -3.51 -18.01 -3.69
C ASN A 80 -4.79 -17.21 -4.01
N ASN A 81 -5.94 -17.88 -3.95
CA ASN A 81 -7.23 -17.24 -4.23
C ASN A 81 -7.61 -16.26 -3.11
N ASP A 82 -7.39 -16.62 -1.85
CA ASP A 82 -7.67 -15.75 -0.71
C ASP A 82 -6.84 -14.48 -0.79
N PHE A 83 -5.53 -14.63 -1.02
CA PHE A 83 -4.62 -13.50 -1.15
C PHE A 83 -5.00 -12.59 -2.32
N ARG A 84 -5.29 -13.16 -3.50
CA ARG A 84 -5.71 -12.38 -4.68
C ARG A 84 -7.01 -11.63 -4.40
N ASN A 85 -7.99 -12.29 -3.80
CA ASN A 85 -9.27 -11.65 -3.47
C ASN A 85 -9.10 -10.51 -2.46
N ASP A 86 -8.26 -10.72 -1.43
CA ASP A 86 -7.98 -9.67 -0.44
C ASP A 86 -7.22 -8.49 -1.06
N PHE A 87 -6.24 -8.75 -1.95
CA PHE A 87 -5.54 -7.70 -2.70
C PHE A 87 -6.51 -6.80 -3.46
N TYR A 88 -7.38 -7.37 -4.31
CA TYR A 88 -8.32 -6.57 -5.11
C TYR A 88 -9.41 -5.91 -4.28
N LYS A 89 -9.83 -6.54 -3.19
CA LYS A 89 -10.74 -5.94 -2.21
C LYS A 89 -10.10 -4.70 -1.59
N LYS A 90 -8.89 -4.82 -1.03
CA LYS A 90 -8.18 -3.67 -0.44
C LYS A 90 -7.87 -2.61 -1.49
N LEU A 91 -7.44 -2.98 -2.69
CA LEU A 91 -7.26 -2.01 -3.79
C LEU A 91 -8.51 -1.16 -4.03
N THR A 92 -9.68 -1.80 -4.11
CA THR A 92 -10.96 -1.10 -4.30
C THR A 92 -11.33 -0.23 -3.10
N GLU A 93 -11.24 -0.77 -1.89
CA GLU A 93 -11.58 -0.05 -0.66
C GLU A 93 -10.72 1.20 -0.46
N TYR A 94 -9.41 1.09 -0.60
CA TYR A 94 -8.49 2.21 -0.38
C TYR A 94 -8.52 3.23 -1.51
N THR A 95 -8.81 2.79 -2.75
CA THR A 95 -9.11 3.72 -3.84
C THR A 95 -10.36 4.55 -3.49
N ASN A 96 -11.39 3.91 -2.91
CA ASN A 96 -12.60 4.62 -2.49
C ASN A 96 -12.37 5.54 -1.28
N VAL A 97 -11.49 5.18 -0.34
CA VAL A 97 -11.07 6.09 0.74
C VAL A 97 -10.54 7.38 0.14
N LEU A 98 -9.53 7.29 -0.74
CA LEU A 98 -8.91 8.47 -1.35
C LEU A 98 -9.88 9.28 -2.19
N LYS A 99 -10.75 8.63 -2.99
CA LYS A 99 -11.79 9.31 -3.78
C LYS A 99 -12.74 10.14 -2.91
N ASN A 100 -13.08 9.63 -1.72
CA ASN A 100 -14.07 10.23 -0.83
C ASN A 100 -13.49 11.18 0.23
N VAL A 101 -12.17 11.41 0.24
CA VAL A 101 -11.56 12.48 1.05
C VAL A 101 -11.83 13.83 0.40
N ASP A 102 -12.29 14.80 1.21
CA ASP A 102 -12.47 16.19 0.78
C ASP A 102 -11.11 16.85 0.52
N LYS A 103 -10.95 17.34 -0.71
CA LYS A 103 -9.74 17.96 -1.25
C LYS A 103 -9.87 19.48 -1.42
N LYS A 104 -10.96 20.08 -0.92
CA LYS A 104 -11.22 21.53 -1.02
C LYS A 104 -10.73 22.29 0.21
N ASN A 105 -10.55 23.59 0.06
CA ASN A 105 -10.24 24.52 1.15
C ASN A 105 -9.01 24.11 1.97
N LEU A 106 -7.89 23.81 1.31
CA LEU A 106 -6.65 23.33 1.94
C LEU A 106 -5.75 24.44 2.49
N ASN A 107 -6.32 25.62 2.82
CA ASN A 107 -5.57 26.78 3.33
C ASN A 107 -4.36 27.17 2.46
N GLY A 108 -4.51 27.09 1.14
CA GLY A 108 -3.46 27.44 0.17
C GLY A 108 -2.42 26.34 -0.07
N LEU A 109 -2.50 25.19 0.62
CA LEU A 109 -1.63 24.05 0.34
C LEU A 109 -1.98 23.40 -1.01
N PRO A 110 -0.97 23.01 -1.80
CA PRO A 110 -1.21 22.28 -3.04
C PRO A 110 -1.75 20.89 -2.74
N LEU A 111 -2.48 20.34 -3.70
CA LEU A 111 -2.80 18.92 -3.71
C LEU A 111 -1.54 18.12 -4.11
N PRO A 112 -1.40 16.86 -3.67
CA PRO A 112 -0.24 16.03 -4.03
C PRO A 112 -0.17 15.83 -5.54
N ASP A 113 1.03 15.58 -6.06
CA ASP A 113 1.24 15.25 -7.48
C ASP A 113 0.63 13.87 -7.80
N LYS A 114 0.80 12.91 -6.88
CA LYS A 114 0.24 11.56 -6.99
C LYS A 114 -0.41 11.11 -5.69
N GLU A 115 -1.43 10.27 -5.83
CA GLU A 115 -1.99 9.48 -4.73
C GLU A 115 -1.57 8.01 -4.92
N VAL A 116 -0.87 7.45 -3.93
CA VAL A 116 -0.16 6.18 -4.05
C VAL A 116 -0.63 5.21 -2.97
N LEU A 117 -1.15 4.07 -3.40
CA LEU A 117 -1.46 2.94 -2.52
C LEU A 117 -0.34 1.90 -2.64
N ARG A 118 0.42 1.69 -1.57
CA ARG A 118 1.51 0.69 -1.51
C ARG A 118 1.01 -0.57 -0.81
N PHE A 119 1.27 -1.73 -1.38
CA PHE A 119 0.80 -3.00 -0.85
C PHE A 119 1.96 -3.85 -0.34
N TYR A 120 1.78 -4.39 0.87
CA TYR A 120 2.76 -5.23 1.56
C TYR A 120 2.09 -6.54 1.97
N GLY A 121 2.68 -7.67 1.58
CA GLY A 121 2.30 -8.97 2.12
C GLY A 121 2.96 -9.16 3.48
N TYR A 122 2.18 -9.45 4.52
CA TYR A 122 2.66 -9.60 5.89
C TYR A 122 2.42 -11.02 6.38
N VAL A 123 3.50 -11.72 6.70
CA VAL A 123 3.51 -13.15 7.01
C VAL A 123 3.50 -13.34 8.53
N GLU A 124 2.42 -13.91 9.03
CA GLU A 124 2.26 -14.29 10.43
C GLU A 124 2.53 -15.80 10.62
N PRO A 125 3.15 -16.21 11.75
CA PRO A 125 3.56 -15.39 12.91
C PRO A 125 4.96 -14.77 12.81
N GLU A 126 5.70 -14.99 11.71
CA GLU A 126 7.11 -14.60 11.57
C GLU A 126 7.33 -13.08 11.56
N LYS A 127 6.25 -12.30 11.38
CA LYS A 127 6.26 -10.83 11.24
C LYS A 127 7.13 -10.32 10.12
N ASN A 128 7.40 -11.18 9.15
CA ASN A 128 8.11 -10.81 7.94
C ASN A 128 7.13 -10.12 6.99
N PHE A 129 7.66 -9.28 6.11
CA PHE A 129 6.86 -8.72 5.05
C PHE A 129 7.62 -8.70 3.73
N PHE A 130 6.87 -8.47 2.65
CA PHE A 130 7.43 -8.19 1.35
C PHE A 130 6.60 -7.12 0.65
N TYR A 131 7.29 -6.28 -0.12
CA TYR A 131 6.63 -5.28 -0.95
C TYR A 131 6.09 -5.92 -2.23
N ILE A 132 4.79 -5.76 -2.46
CA ILE A 132 4.09 -6.29 -3.63
C ILE A 132 4.22 -5.30 -4.79
N GLY A 133 3.96 -4.03 -4.52
CA GLY A 133 3.86 -2.99 -5.53
C GLY A 133 3.01 -1.82 -5.07
N LYS A 134 2.77 -0.89 -5.97
CA LYS A 134 1.94 0.29 -5.75
C LYS A 134 0.95 0.53 -6.88
N TYR A 135 -0.18 1.07 -6.50
CA TYR A 135 -1.17 1.62 -7.42
C TYR A 135 -1.16 3.15 -7.30
N GLU A 136 -0.80 3.81 -8.39
CA GLU A 136 -0.56 5.25 -8.43
C GLU A 136 -1.62 5.94 -9.26
N TYR A 137 -2.22 7.00 -8.72
CA TYR A 137 -2.99 7.96 -9.48
C TYR A 137 -2.15 9.21 -9.72
N ASP A 138 -1.77 9.46 -10.97
CA ASP A 138 -1.04 10.66 -11.36
C ASP A 138 -2.03 11.78 -11.72
N ARG A 139 -1.98 12.89 -10.97
CA ARG A 139 -2.92 14.01 -11.13
C ARG A 139 -2.58 14.94 -12.29
N LYS A 140 -1.35 14.87 -12.82
CA LYS A 140 -0.91 15.62 -14.01
C LYS A 140 -1.50 14.99 -15.28
N THR A 141 -1.53 13.65 -15.32
CA THR A 141 -2.02 12.88 -16.47
C THR A 141 -3.44 12.32 -16.30
N ASN A 142 -3.98 12.35 -15.08
CA ASN A 142 -5.23 11.71 -14.67
C ASN A 142 -5.29 10.21 -15.00
N LYS A 143 -4.15 9.51 -14.86
CA LYS A 143 -4.03 8.08 -15.16
C LYS A 143 -3.68 7.29 -13.92
N TYR A 144 -4.19 6.07 -13.89
CA TYR A 144 -3.80 5.08 -12.93
C TYR A 144 -2.73 4.15 -13.51
N LYS A 145 -1.78 3.75 -12.68
CA LYS A 145 -0.72 2.80 -13.03
C LYS A 145 -0.49 1.83 -11.87
N MET A 146 -0.35 0.55 -12.17
CA MET A 146 0.11 -0.46 -11.22
C MET A 146 1.60 -0.73 -11.50
N VAL A 147 2.44 -0.46 -10.52
CA VAL A 147 3.88 -0.77 -10.54
C VAL A 147 4.13 -1.89 -9.54
N VAL A 148 4.73 -2.98 -9.98
CA VAL A 148 4.87 -4.22 -9.21
C VAL A 148 6.35 -4.51 -8.99
N ASN A 149 6.69 -5.00 -7.80
CA ASN A 149 8.05 -5.38 -7.46
C ASN A 149 8.55 -6.51 -8.41
N SER A 150 9.60 -6.25 -9.18
CA SER A 150 10.17 -7.22 -10.14
C SER A 150 10.66 -8.48 -9.46
N GLN A 151 11.17 -8.38 -8.22
CA GLN A 151 11.67 -9.53 -7.46
C GLN A 151 10.55 -10.56 -7.18
N GLY A 152 9.30 -10.10 -7.08
CA GLY A 152 8.15 -10.96 -6.84
C GLY A 152 7.50 -11.54 -8.10
N LYS A 153 7.95 -11.15 -9.30
CA LYS A 153 7.27 -11.44 -10.58
C LYS A 153 6.89 -12.91 -10.75
N THR A 154 7.86 -13.82 -10.57
CA THR A 154 7.63 -15.26 -10.75
C THR A 154 6.51 -15.78 -9.84
N ILE A 155 6.48 -15.32 -8.58
CA ILE A 155 5.47 -15.74 -7.61
C ILE A 155 4.11 -15.13 -7.95
N PHE A 156 4.07 -13.84 -8.30
CA PHE A 156 2.83 -13.17 -8.68
C PHE A 156 2.20 -13.78 -9.94
N ASP A 157 3.02 -14.18 -10.91
CA ASP A 157 2.57 -14.88 -12.12
C ASP A 157 2.00 -16.26 -11.77
N GLN A 158 2.67 -17.03 -10.90
CA GLN A 158 2.18 -18.34 -10.45
C GLN A 158 0.87 -18.26 -9.66
N MET A 159 0.68 -17.17 -8.91
CA MET A 159 -0.57 -16.86 -8.20
C MET A 159 -1.65 -16.32 -9.14
N GLY A 160 -1.27 -15.91 -10.34
CA GLY A 160 -2.14 -15.19 -11.26
C GLY A 160 -2.63 -13.86 -10.67
N LEU A 161 -1.83 -13.21 -9.81
CA LEU A 161 -2.20 -12.01 -9.07
C LEU A 161 -2.58 -10.87 -10.01
N PHE A 162 -1.80 -10.64 -11.07
CA PHE A 162 -1.98 -9.56 -12.03
C PHE A 162 -2.48 -10.04 -13.41
N THR A 163 -3.10 -11.23 -13.47
CA THR A 163 -3.60 -11.78 -14.74
C THR A 163 -4.66 -10.86 -15.35
N GLY A 164 -4.43 -10.39 -16.57
CA GLY A 164 -5.34 -9.47 -17.27
C GLY A 164 -5.26 -8.02 -16.80
N VAL A 165 -4.30 -7.67 -15.93
CA VAL A 165 -4.01 -6.30 -15.51
C VAL A 165 -2.72 -5.84 -16.18
N ASN A 166 -2.74 -4.65 -16.78
CA ASN A 166 -1.51 -4.06 -17.30
C ASN A 166 -0.69 -3.50 -16.13
N VAL A 167 0.48 -4.11 -15.89
CA VAL A 167 1.39 -3.73 -14.80
C VAL A 167 2.78 -3.45 -15.35
N GLU A 168 3.48 -2.51 -14.72
CA GLU A 168 4.91 -2.30 -14.95
C GLU A 168 5.69 -2.98 -13.82
N TYR A 169 6.77 -3.69 -14.16
CA TYR A 169 7.66 -4.26 -13.16
C TYR A 169 8.85 -3.32 -12.94
N SER A 170 9.08 -2.93 -11.69
CA SER A 170 10.20 -2.08 -11.29
C SER A 170 10.64 -2.41 -9.86
N ASP A 171 11.95 -2.32 -9.61
CA ASP A 171 12.50 -2.42 -8.27
C ASP A 171 12.47 -1.03 -7.64
N GLU A 172 11.76 -0.89 -6.52
CA GLU A 172 11.81 0.32 -5.68
C GLU A 172 12.50 0.02 -4.36
N ILE A 173 13.14 1.05 -3.81
CA ILE A 173 13.63 1.01 -2.44
C ILE A 173 12.41 0.96 -1.51
N VAL A 174 12.36 -0.08 -0.69
CA VAL A 174 11.36 -0.25 0.36
C VAL A 174 11.87 0.50 1.59
N PHE A 175 11.04 1.38 2.14
CA PHE A 175 11.30 2.16 3.36
C PHE A 175 10.63 1.48 4.56
#